data_AF-X6M756-F1
#
_entry.id   AF-X6M756-F1
#
_cell.length_a   1.000
_cell.length_b   1.000
_cell.length_c   1.000
_cell.angle_alpha   90.00
_cell.angle_beta   90.00
_cell.angle_gamma   90.00
#
_symmetry.space_group_name_H-M   'P 1'
#
loop_
_entity.id
_entity.type
_entity.pdbx_description
1 polymer ?
#
loop_
_entity_poly.entity_id
_entity_poly.type
_entity_poly.pdbx_seq_one_letter_code
_entity_poly.pdbx_strand_id
1 'polypeptide(L)'
;MLNLLDGFKSEDPRERDYLKTILHRIYGKFMSLRSFVRKAVNNIFFQIIYENEKHPGVAELLEILGSIINGFALPLKVEHQCFLRNVLIPLHKLSAQRLQTFHRQLSYCITQFLDKDNLLSGTVIEGLLKYWPVTSSTKEVLLLNELEEILELTPNSQLIMLLESIFKQLMKCGQSPHFQVAERALLFWNSDLILSLTAEHKHILFPIVVPTIYQVLSYIVKTKNIVFSYKTSTGTQMEKQHWNKTVQLLVGSVIKSLLDIDTDLRLKWEKIQQMAEQNDNNIKKSLQN
;
A
#
# COMPACT_ATOMS: atom_id res chain seq x y z
N MET A 1 -22.22 -13.01 -28.22
CA MET A 1 -21.40 -12.87 -27.00
C MET A 1 -20.57 -11.60 -27.01
N LEU A 2 -19.91 -11.23 -28.12
CA LEU A 2 -19.22 -9.94 -28.24
C LEU A 2 -20.17 -8.75 -27.98
N ASN A 3 -21.35 -8.74 -28.62
CA ASN A 3 -22.38 -7.72 -28.37
C ASN A 3 -22.85 -7.64 -26.90
N LEU A 4 -22.75 -8.74 -26.14
CA LEU A 4 -23.06 -8.73 -24.70
C LEU A 4 -21.95 -8.03 -23.91
N LEU A 5 -20.69 -8.27 -24.28
CA LEU A 5 -19.53 -7.64 -23.67
C LEU A 5 -19.48 -6.14 -23.99
N ASP A 6 -19.86 -5.73 -25.20
CA ASP A 6 -19.99 -4.32 -25.57
C ASP A 6 -21.01 -3.58 -24.69
N GLY A 7 -22.03 -4.29 -24.20
CA GLY A 7 -22.99 -3.75 -23.23
C GLY A 7 -22.36 -3.28 -21.91
N PHE A 8 -21.20 -3.82 -21.51
CA PHE A 8 -20.49 -3.35 -20.30
C PHE A 8 -19.89 -1.94 -20.47
N LYS A 9 -19.93 -1.38 -21.68
CA LYS A 9 -19.63 0.04 -21.94
C LYS A 9 -20.81 0.96 -21.61
N SER A 10 -21.97 0.43 -21.23
CA SER A 10 -23.12 1.24 -20.79
C SER A 10 -22.74 2.10 -19.59
N GLU A 11 -23.18 3.36 -19.60
CA GLU A 11 -22.99 4.29 -18.49
C GLU A 11 -23.96 3.98 -17.32
N ASP A 12 -25.08 3.29 -17.57
CA ASP A 12 -26.04 2.92 -16.54
C ASP A 12 -25.53 1.73 -15.69
N PRO A 13 -25.23 1.92 -14.38
CA PRO A 13 -24.77 0.83 -13.52
C PRO A 13 -25.78 -0.31 -13.40
N ARG A 14 -27.07 -0.06 -13.57
CA ARG A 14 -28.12 -1.08 -13.47
C ARG A 14 -28.01 -2.07 -14.64
N GLU A 15 -27.80 -1.57 -15.85
CA GLU A 15 -27.59 -2.41 -17.02
C GLU A 15 -26.34 -3.27 -16.85
N ARG A 16 -25.24 -2.67 -16.37
CA ARG A 16 -23.99 -3.40 -16.11
C ARG A 16 -24.17 -4.48 -15.04
N ASP A 17 -24.96 -4.25 -14.01
CA ASP A 17 -25.22 -5.24 -12.97
C ASP A 17 -26.06 -6.43 -13.48
N TYR A 18 -27.04 -6.17 -14.36
CA TYR A 18 -27.75 -7.24 -15.07
C TYR A 18 -26.81 -8.02 -16.00
N LEU A 19 -26.00 -7.33 -16.79
CA LEU A 19 -25.01 -7.94 -17.68
C LEU A 19 -24.01 -8.79 -16.90
N LYS A 20 -23.57 -8.32 -15.73
CA LYS A 20 -22.71 -9.06 -14.80
C LYS A 20 -23.32 -10.39 -14.44
N THR A 21 -24.57 -10.37 -13.98
CA THR A 21 -25.31 -11.56 -13.57
C THR A 21 -25.51 -12.53 -14.74
N ILE A 22 -25.87 -12.01 -15.92
CA ILE A 22 -26.07 -12.81 -17.13
C ILE A 22 -24.76 -13.47 -17.56
N LEU A 23 -23.67 -12.69 -17.67
CA LEU A 23 -22.37 -13.20 -18.10
C LEU A 23 -21.82 -14.25 -17.12
N HIS A 24 -21.95 -14.03 -15.81
CA HIS A 24 -21.56 -15.00 -14.80
C HIS A 24 -22.34 -16.32 -14.93
N ARG A 25 -23.67 -16.26 -15.12
CA ARG A 25 -24.51 -17.45 -15.34
C ARG A 25 -24.13 -18.18 -16.63
N ILE A 26 -23.85 -17.46 -17.71
CA ILE A 26 -23.41 -18.06 -18.98
C ILE A 26 -22.07 -18.78 -18.78
N TYR A 27 -21.11 -18.15 -18.11
CA TYR A 27 -19.80 -18.76 -17.82
C TYR A 27 -19.92 -20.02 -16.95
N GLY A 28 -20.81 -19.97 -15.95
CA GLY A 28 -21.08 -21.09 -15.05
C GLY A 28 -21.74 -22.27 -15.77
N LYS A 29 -22.74 -22.01 -16.61
CA LYS A 29 -23.55 -23.04 -17.27
C LYS A 29 -22.90 -23.63 -18.53
N PHE A 30 -22.22 -22.82 -19.33
CA PHE A 30 -21.70 -23.23 -20.64
C PHE A 30 -20.17 -23.37 -20.62
N MET A 31 -19.69 -24.58 -20.29
CA MET A 31 -18.26 -24.90 -20.18
C MET A 31 -17.48 -24.55 -21.46
N SER A 32 -18.06 -24.81 -22.63
CA SER A 32 -17.46 -24.54 -23.94
C SER A 32 -17.17 -23.06 -24.19
N LEU A 33 -17.91 -22.14 -23.56
CA LEU A 33 -17.74 -20.70 -23.72
C LEU A 33 -16.69 -20.11 -22.77
N ARG A 34 -16.20 -20.86 -21.78
CA ARG A 34 -15.31 -20.33 -20.74
C ARG A 34 -14.00 -19.75 -21.29
N SER A 35 -13.36 -20.48 -22.21
CA SER A 35 -12.12 -20.02 -22.86
C SER A 35 -12.37 -18.74 -23.67
N PHE A 36 -13.48 -18.70 -24.42
CA PHE A 36 -13.87 -17.53 -25.19
C PHE A 36 -14.10 -16.31 -24.28
N VAL A 37 -14.86 -16.45 -23.20
CA VAL A 37 -15.14 -15.35 -22.26
C VAL A 37 -13.85 -14.84 -21.63
N ARG A 38 -12.96 -15.72 -21.14
CA ARG A 38 -11.67 -15.29 -20.57
C ARG A 38 -10.84 -14.52 -21.58
N LYS A 39 -10.73 -15.01 -22.82
CA LYS A 39 -9.97 -14.35 -23.88
C LYS A 39 -10.56 -12.98 -24.24
N ALA A 40 -11.88 -12.89 -24.34
CA ALA A 40 -12.56 -11.64 -24.69
C ALA A 40 -12.40 -10.58 -23.58
N VAL A 41 -12.56 -10.96 -22.30
CA VAL A 41 -12.34 -10.07 -21.16
C VAL A 41 -10.87 -9.64 -21.06
N ASN A 42 -9.92 -10.55 -21.32
CA ASN A 42 -8.50 -10.20 -21.38
C ASN A 42 -8.20 -9.15 -22.44
N ASN A 43 -8.79 -9.29 -23.64
CA ASN A 43 -8.62 -8.31 -24.71
C ASN A 43 -9.13 -6.91 -24.30
N ILE A 44 -10.28 -6.85 -23.62
CA ILE A 44 -10.83 -5.59 -23.10
C ILE A 44 -9.85 -4.95 -22.10
N PHE A 45 -9.28 -5.74 -21.18
CA PHE A 45 -8.28 -5.19 -20.26
C PHE A 45 -6.99 -4.77 -20.94
N PHE A 46 -6.54 -5.48 -21.98
CA PHE A 46 -5.40 -5.04 -22.76
C PHE A 46 -5.63 -3.67 -23.40
N GLN A 47 -6.80 -3.43 -23.98
CA GLN A 47 -7.17 -2.12 -24.51
C GLN A 47 -7.19 -1.05 -23.41
N ILE A 48 -7.75 -1.37 -22.24
CA ILE A 48 -7.77 -0.45 -21.10
C ILE A 48 -6.35 -0.09 -20.60
N ILE A 49 -5.46 -1.07 -20.48
CA ILE A 49 -4.12 -0.89 -19.88
C ILE A 49 -3.15 -0.22 -20.86
N TYR A 50 -3.17 -0.65 -22.13
CA TYR A 50 -2.14 -0.29 -23.12
C TYR A 50 -2.61 0.77 -24.10
N GLU A 51 -3.90 0.81 -24.44
CA GLU A 51 -4.49 1.85 -25.31
C GLU A 51 -5.15 2.97 -24.49
N ASN A 52 -5.17 2.84 -23.15
CA ASN A 52 -5.79 3.77 -22.21
C ASN A 52 -7.29 3.99 -22.50
N GLU A 53 -7.96 3.00 -23.10
CA GLU A 53 -9.40 3.07 -23.37
C GLU A 53 -10.19 3.22 -22.06
N LYS A 54 -11.17 4.12 -22.05
CA LYS A 54 -12.10 4.27 -20.93
C LYS A 54 -13.18 3.20 -21.02
N HIS A 55 -13.41 2.51 -19.91
CA HIS A 55 -14.40 1.45 -19.83
C HIS A 55 -15.11 1.53 -18.46
N PRO A 56 -16.42 1.83 -18.41
CA PRO A 56 -17.17 1.90 -17.15
C PRO A 56 -17.28 0.55 -16.44
N GLY A 57 -17.46 -0.54 -17.18
CA GLY A 57 -17.73 -1.88 -16.64
C GLY A 57 -16.55 -2.67 -16.05
N VAL A 58 -15.43 -2.02 -15.69
CA VAL A 58 -14.22 -2.71 -15.19
C VAL A 58 -14.48 -3.41 -13.86
N ALA A 59 -15.21 -2.76 -12.96
CA ALA A 59 -15.53 -3.30 -11.64
C ALA A 59 -16.37 -4.58 -11.77
N GLU A 60 -17.42 -4.54 -12.58
CA GLU A 60 -18.34 -5.65 -12.78
C GLU A 60 -17.64 -6.84 -13.46
N LEU A 61 -16.74 -6.58 -14.42
CA LEU A 61 -15.92 -7.64 -15.03
C LEU A 61 -14.96 -8.28 -14.01
N LEU A 62 -14.35 -7.49 -13.13
CA LEU A 62 -13.49 -8.00 -12.06
C LEU A 62 -14.28 -8.80 -11.01
N GLU A 63 -15.51 -8.43 -10.68
CA GLU A 63 -16.36 -9.23 -9.76
C GLU A 63 -16.62 -10.64 -10.31
N ILE A 64 -16.93 -10.74 -11.61
CA ILE A 64 -17.11 -12.03 -12.28
C ILE A 64 -15.79 -12.80 -12.22
N LEU A 65 -14.67 -12.14 -12.50
CA LEU A 65 -13.36 -12.78 -12.49
C LEU A 65 -12.94 -13.26 -11.11
N GLY A 66 -13.25 -12.52 -10.04
CA GLY A 66 -13.00 -12.97 -8.67
C GLY A 66 -13.67 -14.32 -8.39
N SER A 67 -14.96 -14.46 -8.77
CA SER A 67 -15.69 -15.73 -8.68
C SER A 67 -15.04 -16.84 -9.55
N ILE A 68 -14.60 -16.49 -10.76
CA ILE A 68 -13.93 -17.44 -11.67
C ILE A 68 -12.59 -17.92 -11.10
N ILE A 69 -11.78 -17.02 -10.53
CA ILE A 69 -10.46 -17.32 -9.94
C ILE A 69 -10.64 -18.24 -8.74
N ASN A 70 -11.63 -17.98 -7.88
CA ASN A 70 -11.96 -18.87 -6.78
C ASN A 70 -12.31 -20.30 -7.26
N GLY A 71 -12.90 -20.43 -8.45
CA GLY A 71 -13.21 -21.71 -9.09
C GLY A 71 -12.04 -22.40 -9.81
N PHE A 72 -10.82 -21.84 -9.82
CA PHE A 72 -9.70 -22.47 -10.50
C PHE A 72 -9.27 -23.78 -9.83
N ALA A 73 -9.01 -24.78 -10.68
CA ALA A 73 -8.44 -26.05 -10.26
C ALA A 73 -6.93 -25.88 -9.98
N LEU A 74 -6.45 -26.63 -8.99
CA LEU A 74 -5.03 -26.73 -8.69
C LEU A 74 -4.42 -27.96 -9.40
N PRO A 75 -3.16 -27.89 -9.87
CA PRO A 75 -2.30 -26.71 -9.88
C PRO A 75 -2.78 -25.63 -10.87
N LEU A 76 -2.48 -24.37 -10.57
CA LEU A 76 -2.87 -23.25 -11.43
C LEU A 76 -2.25 -23.40 -12.82
N LYS A 77 -3.09 -23.33 -13.86
CA LYS A 77 -2.63 -23.34 -15.25
C LYS A 77 -1.76 -22.13 -15.55
N VAL A 78 -0.78 -22.31 -16.44
CA VAL A 78 0.11 -21.24 -16.91
C VAL A 78 -0.68 -20.04 -17.46
N GLU A 79 -1.79 -20.29 -18.17
CA GLU A 79 -2.66 -19.20 -18.67
C GLU A 79 -3.22 -18.31 -17.54
N HIS A 80 -3.50 -18.86 -16.36
CA HIS A 80 -4.00 -18.12 -15.20
C HIS A 80 -2.89 -17.32 -14.53
N GLN A 81 -1.68 -17.89 -14.45
CA GLN A 81 -0.51 -17.17 -13.96
C GLN A 81 -0.13 -16.00 -14.89
N CYS A 82 -0.20 -16.21 -16.21
CA CYS A 82 -0.03 -15.14 -17.19
C CYS A 82 -1.10 -14.06 -17.04
N PHE A 83 -2.35 -14.44 -16.75
CA PHE A 83 -3.42 -13.48 -16.51
C PHE A 83 -3.14 -12.59 -15.28
N LEU A 84 -2.68 -13.16 -14.17
CA LEU A 84 -2.23 -12.39 -13.00
C LEU A 84 -1.11 -11.40 -13.39
N ARG A 85 -0.05 -11.89 -14.03
CA ARG A 85 1.15 -11.09 -14.37
C ARG A 85 0.91 -10.00 -15.41
N ASN A 86 0.13 -10.30 -16.44
CA ASN A 86 0.02 -9.44 -17.62
C ASN A 86 -1.25 -8.58 -17.62
N VAL A 87 -2.22 -8.89 -16.76
CA VAL A 87 -3.49 -8.17 -16.69
C VAL A 87 -3.77 -7.61 -15.30
N LEU A 88 -3.93 -8.45 -14.27
CA LEU A 88 -4.33 -7.97 -12.94
C LEU A 88 -3.29 -7.03 -12.32
N ILE A 89 -2.01 -7.42 -12.33
CA ILE A 89 -0.95 -6.56 -11.78
C ILE A 89 -0.86 -5.24 -12.59
N PRO A 90 -0.81 -5.23 -13.93
CA PRO A 90 -0.77 -3.99 -14.70
C PRO A 90 -2.04 -3.11 -14.64
N LEU A 91 -3.21 -3.61 -14.21
CA LEU A 91 -4.37 -2.74 -13.95
C LEU A 91 -4.07 -1.67 -12.90
N HIS A 92 -3.15 -1.94 -11.96
CA HIS A 92 -2.66 -0.94 -11.00
C HIS A 92 -1.90 0.21 -11.66
N LYS A 93 -1.49 0.10 -12.93
CA LYS A 93 -0.83 1.20 -13.67
C LYS A 93 -1.79 2.36 -13.92
N LEU A 94 -3.11 2.11 -13.99
CA LEU A 94 -4.13 3.10 -14.33
C LEU A 94 -4.14 4.29 -13.36
N SER A 95 -4.70 5.42 -13.82
CA SER A 95 -4.77 6.64 -13.00
C SER A 95 -5.56 6.40 -11.70
N ALA A 96 -5.24 7.16 -10.66
CA ALA A 96 -5.86 7.03 -9.34
C ALA A 96 -7.39 7.09 -9.39
N GLN A 97 -7.94 8.03 -10.15
CA GLN A 97 -9.37 8.24 -10.32
C GLN A 97 -10.06 7.01 -10.90
N ARG A 98 -9.42 6.33 -11.87
CA ARG A 98 -9.95 5.11 -12.47
C ARG A 98 -9.80 3.95 -11.51
N LEU A 99 -8.60 3.75 -10.96
CA LEU A 99 -8.32 2.64 -10.05
C LEU A 99 -9.27 2.63 -8.86
N GLN A 100 -9.58 3.79 -8.27
CA GLN A 100 -10.46 3.88 -7.11
C GLN A 100 -11.86 3.30 -7.35
N THR A 101 -12.38 3.29 -8.58
CA THR A 101 -13.72 2.76 -8.86
C THR A 101 -13.79 1.23 -8.84
N PHE A 102 -12.67 0.55 -9.06
CA PHE A 102 -12.61 -0.92 -9.15
C PHE A 102 -11.52 -1.56 -8.27
N HIS A 103 -10.81 -0.77 -7.46
CA HIS A 103 -9.68 -1.24 -6.64
C HIS A 103 -10.09 -2.37 -5.70
N ARG A 104 -11.27 -2.27 -5.08
CA ARG A 104 -11.75 -3.32 -4.16
C ARG A 104 -11.92 -4.66 -4.88
N GLN A 105 -12.49 -4.63 -6.08
CA GLN A 105 -12.69 -5.81 -6.92
C GLN A 105 -11.35 -6.36 -7.41
N LEU A 106 -10.38 -5.49 -7.71
CA LEU A 106 -9.04 -5.87 -8.10
C LEU A 106 -8.27 -6.53 -6.95
N SER A 107 -8.24 -5.92 -5.76
CA SER A 107 -7.62 -6.52 -4.56
C SER A 107 -8.24 -7.87 -4.24
N TYR A 108 -9.57 -8.00 -4.36
CA TYR A 108 -10.24 -9.29 -4.21
C TYR A 108 -9.73 -10.33 -5.23
N CYS A 109 -9.56 -9.96 -6.51
CA CYS A 109 -8.98 -10.89 -7.49
C CYS A 109 -7.55 -11.30 -7.14
N ILE A 110 -6.73 -10.37 -6.65
CA ILE A 110 -5.34 -10.63 -6.24
C ILE A 110 -5.31 -11.59 -5.05
N THR A 111 -6.06 -11.31 -3.98
CA THR A 111 -6.13 -12.17 -2.79
C THR A 111 -6.65 -13.57 -3.13
N GLN A 112 -7.68 -13.68 -3.99
CA GLN A 112 -8.14 -14.99 -4.48
C GLN A 112 -7.07 -15.76 -5.24
N PHE A 113 -6.16 -15.10 -5.97
CA PHE A 113 -5.02 -15.78 -6.59
C PHE A 113 -4.01 -16.28 -5.56
N LEU A 114 -3.73 -15.48 -4.53
CA LEU A 114 -2.79 -15.86 -3.46
C LEU A 114 -3.34 -16.98 -2.57
N ASP A 115 -4.65 -17.04 -2.36
CA ASP A 115 -5.32 -18.17 -1.70
C ASP A 115 -5.12 -19.50 -2.47
N LYS A 116 -4.99 -19.44 -3.80
CA LYS A 116 -4.74 -20.62 -4.65
C LYS A 116 -3.27 -21.01 -4.68
N ASP A 117 -2.39 -20.02 -4.77
CA ASP A 117 -0.94 -20.23 -4.82
C ASP A 117 -0.23 -19.00 -4.23
N ASN A 118 0.12 -19.10 -2.94
CA ASN A 118 0.79 -18.03 -2.22
C ASN A 118 2.24 -17.81 -2.67
N LEU A 119 2.81 -18.71 -3.49
CA LEU A 119 4.14 -18.49 -4.09
C LEU A 119 4.11 -17.43 -5.20
N LEU A 120 2.93 -16.96 -5.61
CA LEU A 120 2.79 -15.85 -6.54
C LEU A 120 2.88 -14.48 -5.85
N SER A 121 2.81 -14.42 -4.52
CA SER A 121 2.79 -13.17 -3.74
C SER A 121 4.00 -12.28 -4.01
N GLY A 122 5.20 -12.86 -4.13
CA GLY A 122 6.41 -12.10 -4.43
C GLY A 122 6.33 -11.38 -5.78
N THR A 123 5.78 -12.03 -6.81
CA THR A 123 5.53 -11.40 -8.11
C THR A 123 4.53 -10.26 -8.01
N VAL A 124 3.48 -10.42 -7.19
CA VAL A 124 2.47 -9.37 -6.98
C VAL A 124 3.10 -8.16 -6.27
N ILE A 125 3.83 -8.37 -5.17
CA ILE A 125 4.49 -7.32 -4.42
C ILE A 125 5.48 -6.55 -5.30
N GLU A 126 6.35 -7.25 -6.05
CA GLU A 126 7.27 -6.60 -7.00
C GLU A 126 6.51 -5.77 -8.05
N GLY A 127 5.38 -6.29 -8.54
CA GLY A 127 4.50 -5.58 -9.46
C GLY A 127 3.90 -4.31 -8.88
N LEU A 128 3.39 -4.37 -7.63
CA LEU A 128 2.85 -3.21 -6.93
C LEU A 128 3.92 -2.15 -6.66
N LEU A 129 5.10 -2.58 -6.19
CA LEU A 129 6.24 -1.68 -5.96
C LEU A 129 6.72 -1.03 -7.27
N LYS A 130 6.70 -1.77 -8.40
CA LYS A 130 7.02 -1.24 -9.72
C LYS A 130 6.03 -0.17 -10.18
N TYR A 131 4.74 -0.32 -9.88
CA TYR A 131 3.69 0.63 -10.27
C TYR A 131 3.35 1.64 -9.16
N TRP A 132 4.21 1.77 -8.14
CA TRP A 132 3.98 2.64 -7.02
C TRP A 132 3.84 4.11 -7.48
N PRO A 133 2.73 4.79 -7.14
CA PRO A 133 2.49 6.15 -7.59
C PRO A 133 3.41 7.14 -6.89
N VAL A 134 3.90 8.13 -7.64
CA VAL A 134 4.71 9.23 -7.10
C VAL A 134 3.92 10.54 -7.06
N THR A 135 2.83 10.64 -7.83
CA THR A 135 2.07 11.88 -8.03
C THR A 135 0.67 11.87 -7.43
N SER A 136 0.22 10.75 -6.85
CA SER A 136 -1.14 10.62 -6.33
C SER A 136 -1.16 9.97 -4.95
N SER A 137 -1.41 10.79 -3.93
CA SER A 137 -1.55 10.34 -2.55
C SER A 137 -2.72 9.39 -2.36
N THR A 138 -3.85 9.62 -3.04
CA THR A 138 -5.01 8.70 -3.00
C THR A 138 -4.62 7.30 -3.47
N LYS A 139 -3.84 7.20 -4.54
CA LYS A 139 -3.38 5.90 -5.06
C LYS A 139 -2.33 5.26 -4.15
N GLU A 140 -1.45 6.05 -3.53
CA GLU A 140 -0.53 5.53 -2.50
C GLU A 140 -1.29 4.86 -1.35
N VAL A 141 -2.33 5.51 -0.83
CA VAL A 141 -3.15 4.94 0.25
C VAL A 141 -3.85 3.65 -0.19
N LEU A 142 -4.38 3.60 -1.42
CA LEU A 142 -4.99 2.37 -1.95
C LEU A 142 -3.99 1.21 -2.01
N LEU A 143 -2.79 1.43 -2.57
CA LEU A 143 -1.76 0.40 -2.66
C LEU A 143 -1.18 0.03 -1.29
N LEU A 144 -1.13 0.94 -0.32
CA LEU A 144 -0.77 0.60 1.07
C LEU A 144 -1.80 -0.32 1.72
N ASN A 145 -3.09 -0.13 1.45
CA ASN A 145 -4.14 -1.02 1.94
C ASN A 145 -3.99 -2.41 1.34
N GLU A 146 -3.86 -2.49 0.01
CA GLU A 146 -3.70 -3.75 -0.70
C GLU A 146 -2.40 -4.48 -0.32
N LEU A 147 -1.29 -3.74 -0.15
CA LEU A 147 -0.03 -4.31 0.28
C LEU A 147 -0.15 -4.97 1.66
N GLU A 148 -0.83 -4.35 2.62
CA GLU A 148 -1.04 -4.96 3.95
C GLU A 148 -1.78 -6.30 3.85
N GLU A 149 -2.89 -6.34 3.10
CA GLU A 149 -3.64 -7.57 2.84
C GLU A 149 -2.77 -8.66 2.19
N ILE A 150 -1.91 -8.29 1.23
CA ILE A 150 -1.02 -9.23 0.55
C ILE A 150 0.08 -9.76 1.49
N LEU A 151 0.65 -8.90 2.34
CA LEU A 151 1.71 -9.31 3.27
C LEU A 151 1.23 -10.39 4.24
N GLU A 152 -0.02 -10.31 4.72
CA GLU A 152 -0.62 -11.32 5.58
C GLU A 152 -0.76 -12.70 4.91
N LEU A 153 -0.93 -12.73 3.59
CA LEU A 153 -1.02 -13.96 2.79
C LEU A 153 0.33 -14.48 2.29
N THR A 154 1.40 -13.69 2.45
CA THR A 154 2.72 -13.98 1.90
C THR A 154 3.51 -14.91 2.83
N PRO A 155 4.06 -16.04 2.35
CA PRO A 155 4.87 -16.91 3.18
C PRO A 155 6.21 -16.24 3.52
N ASN A 156 6.73 -16.53 4.72
CA ASN A 156 8.00 -15.96 5.22
C ASN A 156 9.17 -16.13 4.24
N SER A 157 9.23 -17.25 3.51
CA SER A 157 10.27 -17.49 2.50
C SER A 157 10.31 -16.44 1.39
N GLN A 158 9.15 -15.87 1.02
CA GLN A 158 9.09 -14.79 0.03
C GLN A 158 9.26 -13.41 0.66
N LEU A 159 8.72 -13.20 1.87
CA LEU A 159 8.87 -11.94 2.60
C LEU A 159 10.34 -11.58 2.81
N ILE A 160 11.16 -12.55 3.21
CA ILE A 160 12.60 -12.32 3.47
C ILE A 160 13.32 -11.79 2.22
N MET A 161 12.95 -12.28 1.03
CA MET A 161 13.57 -11.86 -0.23
C MET A 161 13.18 -10.43 -0.64
N LEU A 162 12.01 -9.95 -0.20
CA LEU A 162 11.46 -8.64 -0.57
C LEU A 162 11.50 -7.61 0.55
N LEU A 163 11.97 -8.02 1.73
CA LEU A 163 11.96 -7.28 2.97
C LEU A 163 12.52 -5.85 2.81
N GLU A 164 13.71 -5.73 2.22
CA GLU A 164 14.37 -4.43 2.03
C GLU A 164 13.55 -3.51 1.10
N SER A 165 13.00 -4.05 0.01
CA SER A 165 12.20 -3.28 -0.95
C SER A 165 10.89 -2.78 -0.34
N ILE A 166 10.20 -3.64 0.41
CA ILE A 166 8.95 -3.31 1.10
C ILE A 166 9.21 -2.21 2.13
N PHE A 167 10.19 -2.40 3.03
CA PHE A 167 10.45 -1.45 4.12
C PHE A 167 10.99 -0.11 3.61
N LYS A 168 11.82 -0.09 2.56
CA LYS A 168 12.22 1.17 1.91
C LYS A 168 11.00 1.94 1.39
N GLN A 169 10.05 1.25 0.77
CA GLN A 169 8.84 1.89 0.27
C GLN A 169 7.93 2.38 1.39
N LEU A 170 7.72 1.59 2.45
CA LEU A 170 6.97 2.02 3.63
C LEU A 170 7.60 3.24 4.30
N MET A 171 8.92 3.28 4.40
CA MET A 171 9.66 4.41 4.97
C MET A 171 9.56 5.67 4.13
N LYS A 172 9.63 5.54 2.80
CA LYS A 172 9.36 6.65 1.89
C LYS A 172 7.94 7.19 2.06
N CYS A 173 6.94 6.32 2.19
CA CYS A 173 5.55 6.74 2.45
C CYS A 173 5.37 7.36 3.85
N GLY A 174 6.06 6.84 4.87
CA GLY A 174 6.06 7.40 6.23
C GLY A 174 6.66 8.81 6.31
N GLN A 175 7.57 9.15 5.39
CA GLN A 175 8.12 10.49 5.22
C GLN A 175 7.28 11.40 4.32
N SER A 176 6.16 10.89 3.77
CA SER A 176 5.39 11.64 2.80
C SER A 176 4.90 12.96 3.37
N PRO A 177 4.96 14.04 2.58
CA PRO A 177 4.36 15.30 3.00
C PRO A 177 2.84 15.19 3.18
N HIS A 178 2.21 14.22 2.53
CA HIS A 178 0.78 14.03 2.61
C HIS A 178 0.39 13.23 3.85
N PHE A 179 -0.29 13.86 4.80
CA PHE A 179 -0.57 13.26 6.11
C PHE A 179 -1.27 11.89 6.02
N GLN A 180 -2.24 11.69 5.12
CA GLN A 180 -2.94 10.40 5.01
C GLN A 180 -2.01 9.25 4.56
N VAL A 181 -1.00 9.56 3.75
CA VAL A 181 -0.02 8.55 3.29
C VAL A 181 0.93 8.22 4.43
N ALA A 182 1.47 9.24 5.10
CA ALA A 182 2.35 9.06 6.24
C ALA A 182 1.66 8.30 7.38
N GLU A 183 0.45 8.71 7.75
CA GLU A 183 -0.39 8.06 8.74
C GLU A 183 -0.62 6.58 8.40
N ARG A 184 -1.08 6.29 7.18
CA ARG A 184 -1.35 4.92 6.74
C ARG A 184 -0.10 4.04 6.73
N ALA A 185 1.04 4.57 6.28
CA ALA A 185 2.31 3.85 6.26
C ALA A 185 2.83 3.56 7.66
N LEU A 186 2.72 4.51 8.60
CA LEU A 186 3.16 4.31 9.99
C LEU A 186 2.26 3.32 10.75
N LEU A 187 0.99 3.20 10.39
CA LEU A 187 0.08 2.21 10.99
C LEU A 187 0.53 0.75 10.76
N PHE A 188 1.40 0.47 9.78
CA PHE A 188 1.98 -0.87 9.59
C PHE A 188 2.71 -1.36 10.85
N TRP A 189 3.30 -0.47 11.66
CA TRP A 189 3.96 -0.85 12.91
C TRP A 189 3.01 -1.26 14.04
N ASN A 190 1.69 -1.16 13.82
CA ASN A 190 0.71 -1.78 14.72
C ASN A 190 0.45 -3.25 14.37
N SER A 191 0.92 -3.73 13.21
CA SER A 191 0.78 -5.12 12.80
C SER A 191 1.85 -5.99 13.46
N ASP A 192 1.41 -7.08 14.09
CA ASP A 192 2.31 -8.08 14.70
C ASP A 192 3.29 -8.67 13.67
N LEU A 193 2.88 -8.81 12.41
CA LEU A 193 3.74 -9.27 11.31
C LEU A 193 4.91 -8.32 11.06
N ILE A 194 4.64 -7.02 11.01
CA ILE A 194 5.69 -6.02 10.76
C ILE A 194 6.63 -5.92 11.95
N LEU A 195 6.09 -5.99 13.17
CA LEU A 195 6.89 -5.99 14.39
C LEU A 195 7.79 -7.23 14.49
N SER A 196 7.27 -8.42 14.20
CA SER A 196 8.06 -9.66 14.21
C SER A 196 9.15 -9.65 13.14
N LEU A 197 8.83 -9.25 11.90
CA LEU A 197 9.82 -9.12 10.83
C LEU A 197 10.92 -8.10 11.18
N THR A 198 10.55 -6.98 11.79
CA THR A 198 11.49 -5.96 12.27
C THR A 198 12.41 -6.54 13.34
N ALA A 199 11.87 -7.35 14.26
CA ALA A 199 12.62 -7.98 15.34
C ALA A 199 13.53 -9.13 14.87
N GLU A 200 13.11 -9.91 13.88
CA GLU A 200 13.90 -11.03 13.35
C GLU A 200 15.04 -10.53 12.44
N HIS A 201 14.80 -9.47 11.66
CA HIS A 201 15.73 -8.97 10.64
C HIS A 201 16.30 -7.58 10.94
N LYS A 202 16.55 -7.29 12.23
CA LYS A 202 17.06 -5.97 12.71
C LYS A 202 18.28 -5.48 11.93
N HIS A 203 19.23 -6.38 11.64
CA HIS A 203 20.47 -6.04 10.95
C HIS A 203 20.26 -5.43 9.56
N ILE A 204 19.17 -5.78 8.87
CA ILE A 204 18.80 -5.23 7.57
C ILE A 204 17.85 -4.03 7.74
N LEU A 205 16.88 -4.15 8.63
CA LEU A 205 15.77 -3.19 8.73
C LEU A 205 16.09 -1.95 9.54
N PHE A 206 16.88 -2.06 10.62
CA PHE A 206 17.19 -0.90 11.47
C PHE A 206 17.92 0.22 10.70
N PRO A 207 18.92 -0.08 9.85
CA PRO A 207 19.55 0.94 9.01
C PRO A 207 18.59 1.69 8.07
N ILE A 208 17.42 1.12 7.77
CA ILE A 208 16.41 1.73 6.89
C ILE A 208 15.38 2.52 7.72
N VAL A 209 14.86 1.89 8.78
CA VAL A 209 13.74 2.41 9.57
C VAL A 209 14.19 3.51 10.53
N VAL A 210 15.27 3.27 11.29
CA VAL A 210 15.69 4.18 12.37
C VAL A 210 16.05 5.58 11.85
N PRO A 211 16.88 5.74 10.80
CA PRO A 211 17.21 7.08 10.29
C PRO A 211 15.98 7.80 9.75
N THR A 212 15.09 7.06 9.09
CA THR A 212 13.85 7.60 8.53
C THR A 212 12.95 8.17 9.62
N ILE A 213 12.68 7.37 10.66
CA ILE A 213 11.84 7.78 11.79
C ILE A 213 12.47 8.95 12.56
N TYR A 214 13.81 8.98 12.71
CA TYR A 214 14.49 10.12 13.32
C TYR A 214 14.34 11.40 12.51
N GLN A 215 14.45 11.33 11.18
CA GLN A 215 14.21 12.48 10.31
C GLN A 215 12.78 13.00 10.48
N VAL A 216 11.78 12.12 10.41
CA VAL A 216 10.36 12.40 10.64
C VAL A 216 10.15 13.10 12.00
N LEU A 217 10.75 12.56 13.07
CA LEU A 217 10.72 13.17 14.41
C LEU A 217 11.33 14.58 14.42
N SER A 218 12.50 14.75 13.79
CA SER A 218 13.18 16.05 13.74
C SER A 218 12.34 17.13 13.04
N TYR A 219 11.60 16.77 11.98
CA TYR A 219 10.65 17.67 11.32
C TYR A 219 9.49 18.04 12.24
N ILE A 220 8.93 17.08 12.98
CA ILE A 220 7.85 17.33 13.97
C ILE A 220 8.33 18.28 15.07
N VAL A 221 9.55 18.08 15.60
CA VAL A 221 10.09 18.91 16.68
C VAL A 221 10.40 20.33 16.19
N LYS A 222 11.02 20.47 15.01
CA LYS A 222 11.28 21.78 14.39
C LYS A 222 10.00 22.57 14.16
N THR A 223 8.97 21.93 13.62
CA THR A 223 7.67 22.58 13.39
C THR A 223 6.97 23.00 14.69
N LYS A 224 7.11 22.24 15.78
CA LYS A 224 6.63 22.66 17.11
C LYS A 224 7.35 23.90 17.63
N ASN A 225 8.67 23.97 17.51
CA ASN A 225 9.47 25.11 17.97
C ASN A 225 9.20 26.37 17.14
N ILE A 226 9.06 26.22 15.82
CA ILE A 226 8.66 27.27 14.87
C ILE A 226 7.27 27.83 15.26
N VAL A 227 6.26 26.99 15.43
CA VAL A 227 4.91 27.45 15.83
C VAL A 227 4.91 28.15 17.21
N PHE A 228 5.79 27.76 18.12
CA PHE A 228 5.93 28.42 19.41
C PHE A 228 6.54 29.83 19.27
N SER A 229 7.53 30.03 18.39
CA SER A 229 8.15 31.34 18.17
C SER A 229 7.21 32.35 17.49
N TYR A 230 6.33 31.90 16.59
CA TYR A 230 5.35 32.80 15.96
C TYR A 230 4.13 33.11 16.85
N LYS A 231 3.80 32.25 17.82
CA LYS A 231 2.71 32.54 18.78
C LYS A 231 3.03 33.66 19.77
N THR A 232 4.30 34.03 19.93
CA THR A 232 4.73 35.16 20.77
C THR A 232 4.79 36.50 20.01
N SER A 233 4.67 36.50 18.68
CA SER A 233 4.76 37.71 17.87
C SER A 233 3.71 37.69 16.76
N THR A 234 2.64 38.46 16.99
CA THR A 234 1.60 38.85 16.02
C THR A 234 0.66 37.74 15.53
N GLY A 235 -0.61 37.86 15.91
CA GLY A 235 -1.68 37.03 15.38
C GLY A 235 -2.01 37.42 13.95
N THR A 236 -1.57 36.63 12.98
CA THR A 236 -2.18 36.54 11.65
C THR A 236 -1.72 35.27 10.93
N GLN A 237 -2.70 34.53 10.40
CA GLN A 237 -2.63 33.41 9.44
C GLN A 237 -1.92 32.12 9.90
N MET A 238 -2.76 31.13 10.22
CA MET A 238 -2.37 29.75 10.47
C MET A 238 -1.78 29.11 9.19
N GLU A 239 -0.45 28.98 9.12
CA GLU A 239 0.15 27.96 8.28
C GLU A 239 -0.24 26.58 8.85
N LYS A 240 -1.05 25.85 8.08
CA LYS A 240 -1.58 24.55 8.45
C LYS A 240 -0.45 23.60 8.82
N GLN A 241 -0.51 23.02 10.03
CA GLN A 241 0.33 21.88 10.41
C GLN A 241 0.37 20.86 9.28
N HIS A 242 1.56 20.58 8.77
CA HIS A 242 1.75 19.64 7.69
C HIS A 242 1.30 18.22 8.06
N TRP A 243 1.60 17.81 9.30
CA TRP A 243 1.21 16.53 9.86
C TRP A 243 0.30 16.72 11.06
N ASN A 244 -0.77 15.92 11.12
CA ASN A 244 -1.77 15.96 12.19
C ASN A 244 -1.19 15.42 13.52
N LYS A 245 -1.92 15.62 14.63
CA LYS A 245 -1.55 15.06 15.94
C LYS A 245 -1.41 13.53 15.91
N THR A 246 -2.19 12.85 15.06
CA THR A 246 -2.17 11.38 14.94
C THR A 246 -0.84 10.86 14.44
N VAL A 247 -0.29 11.44 13.36
CA VAL A 247 1.04 11.08 12.84
C VAL A 247 2.11 11.25 13.92
N GLN A 248 2.03 12.30 14.75
CA GLN A 248 2.98 12.47 15.86
C GLN A 248 2.89 11.36 16.91
N LEU A 249 1.68 10.91 17.25
CA LEU A 249 1.47 9.80 18.18
C LEU A 249 1.96 8.48 17.59
N LEU A 250 1.70 8.23 16.30
CA LEU A 250 2.15 7.04 15.59
C LEU A 250 3.67 6.96 15.54
N VAL A 251 4.35 8.07 15.25
CA VAL A 251 5.83 8.13 15.31
C VAL A 251 6.34 7.76 16.71
N GLY A 252 5.70 8.27 17.76
CA GLY A 252 6.03 7.88 19.14
C GLY A 252 5.81 6.38 19.40
N SER A 253 4.73 5.80 18.88
CA SER A 253 4.44 4.36 18.96
C SER A 253 5.50 3.52 18.25
N VAL A 254 5.89 3.92 17.04
CA VAL A 254 6.95 3.26 16.26
C VAL A 254 8.27 3.31 17.02
N ILE A 255 8.66 4.48 17.55
CA ILE A 255 9.89 4.62 18.34
C ILE A 255 9.87 3.71 19.56
N LYS A 256 8.76 3.70 20.31
CA LYS A 256 8.62 2.81 21.47
C LYS A 256 8.80 1.35 21.06
N SER A 257 8.14 0.93 19.98
CA SER A 257 8.25 -0.43 19.46
C SER A 257 9.69 -0.79 19.06
N LEU A 258 10.41 0.12 18.40
CA LEU A 258 11.82 -0.09 18.04
C LEU A 258 12.74 -0.19 19.27
N LEU A 259 12.48 0.60 20.32
CA LEU A 259 13.22 0.56 21.59
C LEU A 259 12.93 -0.72 22.38
N ASP A 260 11.70 -1.23 22.31
CA ASP A 260 11.31 -2.50 22.93
C ASP A 260 11.95 -3.69 22.17
N ILE A 261 12.10 -3.58 20.84
CA ILE A 261 12.77 -4.58 20.02
C ILE A 261 14.28 -4.63 20.33
N ASP A 262 14.95 -3.50 20.56
CA ASP A 262 16.39 -3.46 20.83
C ASP A 262 16.73 -2.65 22.08
N THR A 263 16.99 -3.37 23.16
CA THR A 263 17.44 -2.82 24.44
C THR A 263 18.77 -2.08 24.33
N ASP A 264 19.66 -2.47 23.40
CA ASP A 264 20.93 -1.78 23.19
C ASP A 264 20.74 -0.44 22.46
N LEU A 265 19.80 -0.38 21.53
CA LEU A 265 19.38 0.88 20.92
C LEU A 265 18.83 1.81 22.00
N ARG A 266 17.98 1.30 22.90
CA ARG A 266 17.44 2.07 24.03
C ARG A 266 18.54 2.64 24.93
N LEU A 267 19.54 1.85 25.28
CA LEU A 267 20.72 2.33 26.03
C LEU A 267 21.51 3.40 25.27
N LYS A 268 21.63 3.29 23.95
CA LYS A 268 22.27 4.33 23.11
C LYS A 268 21.44 5.62 23.05
N TRP A 269 20.11 5.52 22.92
CA TRP A 269 19.21 6.67 22.94
C TRP A 269 19.18 7.37 24.31
N GLU A 270 19.12 6.61 25.40
CA GLU A 270 19.20 7.14 26.77
C GLU A 270 20.54 7.86 27.00
N LYS A 271 21.66 7.31 26.52
CA LYS A 271 22.97 7.98 26.56
C LYS A 271 23.00 9.27 25.74
N ILE A 272 22.43 9.28 24.53
CA ILE A 272 22.37 10.48 23.68
C ILE A 272 21.50 11.55 24.34
N GLN A 273 20.38 11.17 24.94
CA GLN A 273 19.50 12.10 25.66
C GLN A 273 20.19 12.70 26.89
N GLN A 274 20.89 11.88 27.69
CA GLN A 274 21.68 12.36 28.82
C GLN A 274 22.80 13.32 28.39
N MET A 275 23.50 13.03 27.29
CA MET A 275 24.52 13.92 26.72
C MET A 275 23.91 15.23 26.22
N ALA A 276 22.73 15.20 25.60
CA ALA A 276 22.03 16.40 25.15
C ALA A 276 21.56 17.28 26.32
N GLU A 277 21.00 16.69 27.38
CA GLU A 277 20.59 17.39 28.60
C GLU A 277 21.79 17.99 29.35
N GLN A 278 22.92 17.28 29.40
CA GLN A 278 24.17 17.81 29.96
C GLN A 278 24.71 19.00 29.15
N ASN A 279 24.66 18.93 27.82
CA ASN A 279 25.07 20.04 26.95
C ASN A 279 24.14 21.24 27.10
N ASP A 280 22.83 21.05 27.15
CA ASP A 280 21.86 22.14 27.30
C ASP A 280 21.99 22.82 28.68
N ASN A 281 22.33 22.05 29.72
CA ASN A 281 22.65 22.58 31.05
C ASN A 281 23.99 23.32 31.08
N ASN A 282 25.00 22.87 30.32
CA ASN A 282 26.28 23.57 30.20
C ASN A 282 26.13 24.88 29.42
N ILE A 283 25.31 24.90 28.36
CA ILE A 283 24.98 26.12 27.61
C ILE A 283 24.24 27.13 28.50
N LYS A 284 23.24 26.69 29.27
CA LYS A 284 22.53 27.56 30.24
C LYS A 284 23.45 28.12 31.32
N LYS A 285 24.41 27.34 31.82
CA LYS A 285 25.44 27.82 32.77
C LYS A 285 26.40 28.82 32.13
N SER A 286 26.77 28.64 30.86
CA SER A 286 27.65 29.58 30.14
C SER A 286 26.99 30.91 29.78
N LEU A 287 25.65 30.97 29.77
CA LEU A 287 24.87 32.19 29.54
C LEU A 287 24.52 32.94 30.84
N GLN A 288 24.84 32.36 32.01
CA GLN A 288 24.64 32.97 33.34
C GLN A 288 25.92 33.54 33.96
N ASN A 289 27.07 33.40 33.27
CA ASN A 289 28.35 34.05 33.58
C ASN A 289 28.66 35.12 32.54
#